data_AF-A0A7W9KEP8-F1
#
_entry.id   AF-A0A7W9KEP8-F1
#
_cell.length_a   1.000
_cell.length_b   1.000
_cell.length_c   1.000
_cell.angle_alpha   90.00
_cell.angle_beta   90.00
_cell.angle_gamma   90.00
#
_symmetry.space_group_name_H-M   'P 1'
#
loop_
_entity.id
_entity.type
_entity.pdbx_description
1 polymer ?
#
loop_
_entity_poly.entity_id
_entity_poly.type
_entity_poly.pdbx_seq_one_letter_code
_entity_poly.pdbx_strand_id
1 'polypeptide(L)'
;MSSPSRRRVPLDTPERLAEVLAAAIDVVAEVGYERFNMDLVAQRAHVSKGSLYQRWPSKAHLIVAALDANRVEMTAPDTGSYLGDVRELAKRWLRAEMPGDRRGLLLALLEGSRRDPELARLMTEQLGQGGTNPMAEVLDAAKARGELPPGVDLELLAELPLSLAITNVLFKDQPLTEDLVDRIVDGLLAPLLGIGDHRE
;
A
#
# COMPACT_ATOMS: atom_id res chain seq x y z
N MET A 1 -14.33 38.57 28.73
CA MET A 1 -13.56 37.90 27.66
C MET A 1 -13.87 36.41 27.75
N SER A 2 -14.82 35.93 26.95
CA SER A 2 -15.23 34.52 26.96
C SER A 2 -14.63 33.83 25.74
N SER A 3 -13.75 32.86 25.95
CA SER A 3 -13.19 32.04 24.87
C SER A 3 -14.30 31.17 24.25
N PRO A 4 -14.44 31.13 22.92
CA PRO A 4 -15.47 30.32 22.28
C PRO A 4 -15.09 28.83 22.37
N SER A 5 -16.02 28.02 22.86
CA SER A 5 -15.91 26.56 22.82
C SER A 5 -15.83 26.11 21.36
N ARG A 6 -14.69 25.56 20.94
CA ARG A 6 -14.51 24.95 19.61
C ARG A 6 -15.51 23.81 19.47
N ARG A 7 -16.59 24.04 18.71
CA ARG A 7 -17.63 23.04 18.43
C ARG A 7 -16.99 21.89 17.66
N ARG A 8 -16.86 20.72 18.31
CA ARG A 8 -16.25 19.51 17.76
C ARG A 8 -17.15 18.94 16.68
N VAL A 9 -16.58 18.67 15.50
CA VAL A 9 -17.32 18.18 14.33
C VAL A 9 -17.44 16.65 14.42
N PRO A 10 -18.65 16.07 14.28
CA PRO A 10 -18.88 14.63 14.20
C PRO A 10 -18.15 13.95 13.02
N LEU A 11 -17.95 12.63 13.09
CA LEU A 11 -17.20 11.81 12.10
C LEU A 11 -18.08 11.26 10.97
N ASP A 12 -19.20 11.92 10.72
CA ASP A 12 -20.37 11.26 10.11
C ASP A 12 -20.34 11.36 8.58
N THR A 13 -19.49 12.25 8.02
CA THR A 13 -19.37 12.42 6.57
C THR A 13 -18.19 11.62 6.01
N PRO A 14 -18.31 11.09 4.78
CA PRO A 14 -17.22 10.37 4.11
C PRO A 14 -15.93 11.20 3.99
N GLU A 15 -16.04 12.49 3.72
CA GLU A 15 -14.90 13.40 3.57
C GLU A 15 -14.15 13.51 4.90
N ARG A 16 -14.90 13.64 6.00
CA ARG A 16 -14.32 13.78 7.32
C ARG A 16 -13.64 12.49 7.78
N LEU A 17 -14.21 11.36 7.41
CA LEU A 17 -13.61 10.06 7.61
C LEU A 17 -12.28 9.94 6.85
N ALA A 18 -12.26 10.31 5.57
CA ALA A 18 -11.05 10.28 4.75
C ALA A 18 -9.94 11.16 5.34
N GLU A 19 -10.26 12.37 5.81
CA GLU A 19 -9.31 13.27 6.48
C GLU A 19 -8.70 12.64 7.74
N VAL A 20 -9.52 11.97 8.57
CA VAL A 20 -9.03 11.29 9.78
C VAL A 20 -8.11 10.12 9.45
N LEU A 21 -8.45 9.34 8.42
CA LEU A 21 -7.66 8.19 7.99
C LEU A 21 -6.34 8.64 7.34
N ALA A 22 -6.36 9.68 6.52
CA ALA A 22 -5.13 10.31 6.00
C ALA A 22 -4.24 10.85 7.13
N ALA A 23 -4.82 11.54 8.11
CA ALA A 23 -4.09 12.01 9.29
C ALA A 23 -3.48 10.86 10.11
N ALA A 24 -4.14 9.71 10.18
CA ALA A 24 -3.58 8.53 10.84
C ALA A 24 -2.36 7.99 10.09
N ILE A 25 -2.38 7.96 8.76
CA ILE A 25 -1.22 7.60 7.93
C ILE A 25 -0.06 8.56 8.16
N ASP A 26 -0.31 9.88 8.12
CA ASP A 26 0.72 10.90 8.35
C ASP A 26 1.38 10.70 9.72
N VAL A 27 0.57 10.58 10.77
CA VAL A 27 1.07 10.45 12.14
C VAL A 27 1.88 9.16 12.30
N VAL A 28 1.42 8.01 11.80
CA VAL A 28 2.18 6.76 11.95
C VAL A 28 3.48 6.78 11.14
N ALA A 29 3.47 7.40 9.95
CA ALA A 29 4.67 7.57 9.14
C ALA A 29 5.70 8.50 9.81
N GLU A 30 5.24 9.59 10.45
CA GLU A 30 6.10 10.55 11.13
C GLU A 30 6.68 10.01 12.44
N VAL A 31 5.84 9.39 13.29
CA VAL A 31 6.23 9.06 14.67
C VAL A 31 6.59 7.58 14.87
N GLY A 32 6.31 6.71 13.90
CA GLY A 32 6.48 5.26 14.04
C GLY A 32 5.39 4.60 14.87
N TYR A 33 5.30 3.27 14.81
CA TYR A 33 4.20 2.51 15.42
C TYR A 33 4.22 2.55 16.96
N GLU A 34 5.41 2.52 17.57
CA GLU A 34 5.56 2.62 19.03
C GLU A 34 4.95 3.90 19.60
N ARG A 35 5.24 5.07 19.02
CA ARG A 35 4.75 6.37 19.50
C ARG A 35 3.35 6.71 19.00
N PHE A 36 2.88 6.06 17.94
CA PHE A 36 1.55 6.25 17.40
C PHE A 36 0.47 5.99 18.46
N ASN A 37 -0.46 6.93 18.59
CA ASN A 37 -1.59 6.81 19.52
C ASN A 37 -2.79 7.66 19.06
N MET A 38 -3.97 7.35 19.63
CA MET A 38 -5.24 7.98 19.27
C MET A 38 -5.30 9.49 19.58
N ASP A 39 -4.52 9.97 20.57
CA ASP A 39 -4.49 11.40 20.92
C ASP A 39 -3.80 12.23 19.83
N LEU A 40 -2.69 11.72 19.29
CA LEU A 40 -1.98 12.36 18.19
C LEU A 40 -2.87 12.49 16.95
N VAL A 41 -3.61 11.43 16.60
CA VAL A 41 -4.54 11.47 15.46
C VAL A 41 -5.70 12.41 15.74
N ALA A 42 -6.30 12.35 16.93
CA ALA A 42 -7.39 13.25 17.31
C ALA A 42 -6.98 14.72 17.22
N GLN A 43 -5.76 15.04 17.67
CA GLN A 43 -5.20 16.38 17.58
C GLN A 43 -4.94 16.80 16.13
N ARG A 44 -4.28 15.94 15.33
CA ARG A 44 -3.94 16.20 13.93
C ARG A 44 -5.20 16.41 13.08
N ALA A 45 -6.17 15.52 13.24
CA ALA A 45 -7.39 15.60 12.48
C ALA A 45 -8.39 16.60 13.05
N HIS A 46 -8.21 17.13 14.27
CA HIS A 46 -9.20 17.98 14.97
C HIS A 46 -10.53 17.29 15.29
N VAL A 47 -10.47 16.04 15.74
CA VAL A 47 -11.63 15.24 16.19
C VAL A 47 -11.53 14.88 17.67
N SER A 48 -12.59 14.32 18.24
CA SER A 48 -12.56 13.86 19.62
C SER A 48 -11.97 12.44 19.70
N LYS A 49 -11.13 12.20 20.71
CA LYS A 49 -10.58 10.87 21.03
C LYS A 49 -11.70 9.83 21.18
N GLY A 50 -12.80 10.19 21.85
CA GLY A 50 -13.95 9.30 22.04
C GLY A 50 -14.60 8.87 20.73
N SER A 51 -14.69 9.78 19.76
CA SER A 51 -15.22 9.49 18.42
C SER A 51 -14.33 8.51 17.65
N LEU A 52 -13.00 8.57 17.84
CA LEU A 52 -12.09 7.58 17.27
C LEU A 52 -12.30 6.20 17.90
N TYR A 53 -12.36 6.09 19.22
CA TYR A 53 -12.56 4.80 19.91
C TYR A 53 -13.92 4.15 19.64
N GLN A 54 -14.96 4.95 19.40
CA GLN A 54 -16.27 4.42 19.00
C GLN A 54 -16.22 3.68 17.66
N ARG A 55 -15.30 4.07 16.77
CA ARG A 55 -15.19 3.54 15.40
C ARG A 55 -14.06 2.53 15.24
N TRP A 56 -12.95 2.74 15.94
CA TRP A 56 -11.77 1.88 15.92
C TRP A 56 -11.37 1.55 17.36
N PRO A 57 -11.62 0.31 17.84
CA PRO A 57 -11.38 -0.08 19.23
C PRO A 57 -9.92 0.06 19.67
N SER A 58 -8.97 -0.08 18.74
CA SER A 58 -7.53 0.02 19.01
C SER A 58 -6.79 0.84 17.95
N LYS A 59 -5.53 1.20 18.27
CA LYS A 59 -4.63 1.87 17.31
C LYS A 59 -4.33 0.98 16.09
N ALA A 60 -4.31 -0.34 16.25
CA ALA A 60 -4.13 -1.30 15.15
C ALA A 60 -5.33 -1.27 14.20
N HIS A 61 -6.55 -1.25 14.73
CA HIS A 61 -7.77 -1.11 13.93
C HIS A 61 -7.79 0.20 13.11
N LEU A 62 -7.36 1.32 13.72
CA LEU A 62 -7.27 2.59 13.02
C LEU A 62 -6.21 2.55 11.91
N ILE A 63 -5.03 1.99 12.17
CA ILE A 63 -3.97 1.86 11.16
C ILE A 63 -4.46 1.02 9.97
N VAL A 64 -5.07 -0.15 10.22
CA VAL A 64 -5.53 -1.02 9.13
C VAL A 64 -6.66 -0.37 8.34
N ALA A 65 -7.61 0.30 8.99
CA ALA A 65 -8.63 1.06 8.29
C ALA A 65 -8.05 2.24 7.49
N ALA A 66 -6.99 2.87 7.98
CA ALA A 66 -6.30 3.93 7.28
C ALA A 66 -5.55 3.42 6.05
N LEU A 67 -4.90 2.27 6.15
CA LEU A 67 -4.25 1.61 5.02
C LEU A 67 -5.28 1.20 3.96
N ASP A 68 -6.42 0.66 4.39
CA ASP A 68 -7.49 0.23 3.48
C ASP A 68 -8.11 1.41 2.72
N ALA A 69 -8.44 2.50 3.42
CA ALA A 69 -9.02 3.68 2.80
C ALA A 69 -8.04 4.44 1.88
N ASN A 70 -6.74 4.29 2.11
CA ASN A 70 -5.68 4.86 1.25
C ASN A 70 -5.10 3.82 0.29
N ARG A 71 -5.74 2.66 0.15
CA ARG A 71 -5.35 1.66 -0.83
C ARG A 71 -5.62 2.22 -2.22
N VAL A 72 -4.61 2.15 -3.07
CA VAL A 72 -4.76 2.50 -4.48
C VAL A 72 -5.58 1.39 -5.13
N GLU A 73 -6.84 1.68 -5.46
CA GLU A 73 -7.62 0.79 -6.31
C GLU A 73 -6.96 0.75 -7.69
N MET A 74 -6.36 -0.39 -8.01
CA MET A 74 -5.74 -0.64 -9.29
C MET A 74 -6.55 -1.73 -9.98
N THR A 75 -7.12 -1.42 -11.13
CA THR A 75 -7.62 -2.43 -12.06
C THR A 75 -6.46 -3.05 -12.82
N ALA A 76 -6.58 -4.32 -13.20
CA ALA A 76 -5.62 -4.95 -14.09
C ALA A 76 -5.57 -4.17 -15.42
N PRO A 77 -4.38 -3.73 -15.87
CA PRO A 77 -4.21 -3.22 -17.22
C PRO A 77 -4.41 -4.34 -18.23
N ASP A 78 -4.81 -3.97 -19.45
CA ASP A 78 -4.86 -4.86 -20.59
C ASP A 78 -4.11 -4.20 -21.76
N THR A 79 -2.80 -4.13 -21.61
CA THR A 79 -1.87 -3.61 -22.62
C THR A 79 -1.62 -4.62 -23.74
N GLY A 80 -2.13 -5.84 -23.61
CA GLY A 80 -1.91 -6.95 -24.53
C GLY A 80 -0.63 -7.75 -24.30
N SER A 81 0.11 -7.50 -23.20
CA SER A 81 1.28 -8.30 -22.81
C SER A 81 1.54 -8.25 -21.31
N TYR A 82 2.04 -9.35 -20.73
CA TYR A 82 2.37 -9.45 -19.31
C TYR A 82 3.33 -8.35 -18.86
N LEU A 83 4.41 -8.15 -19.61
CA LEU A 83 5.42 -7.13 -19.29
C LEU A 83 4.85 -5.71 -19.38
N GLY A 84 3.95 -5.45 -20.34
CA GLY A 84 3.25 -4.17 -20.45
C GLY A 84 2.30 -3.95 -19.26
N ASP A 85 1.58 -4.98 -18.85
CA ASP A 85 0.62 -4.92 -17.75
C ASP A 85 1.33 -4.71 -16.40
N VAL A 86 2.43 -5.44 -16.14
CA VAL A 86 3.27 -5.23 -14.95
C VAL A 86 3.87 -3.83 -14.93
N ARG A 87 4.37 -3.35 -16.07
CA ARG A 87 4.91 -1.99 -16.19
C ARG A 87 3.86 -0.94 -15.87
N GLU A 88 2.66 -1.06 -16.43
CA GLU A 88 1.60 -0.10 -16.20
C GLU A 88 1.08 -0.16 -14.75
N LEU A 89 0.97 -1.34 -14.13
CA LEU A 89 0.66 -1.46 -12.71
C LEU A 89 1.70 -0.75 -11.84
N ALA A 90 2.99 -0.99 -12.10
CA ALA A 90 4.05 -0.35 -11.36
C ALA A 90 4.01 1.18 -11.53
N LYS A 91 3.80 1.68 -12.76
CA LYS A 91 3.66 3.12 -13.02
C LYS A 91 2.43 3.74 -12.36
N ARG A 92 1.29 3.04 -12.30
CA ARG A 92 0.11 3.50 -11.53
C ARG A 92 0.45 3.64 -10.05
N TRP A 93 1.17 2.68 -9.50
CA TRP A 93 1.60 2.72 -8.11
C TRP A 93 2.66 3.81 -7.82
N LEU A 94 3.50 4.17 -8.80
CA LEU A 94 4.38 5.33 -8.74
C LEU A 94 3.59 6.65 -8.69
N ARG A 95 2.57 6.78 -9.55
CA ARG A 95 1.73 7.98 -9.66
C ARG A 95 0.77 8.14 -8.49
N ALA A 96 0.49 7.08 -7.75
CA ALA A 96 -0.39 7.13 -6.61
C ALA A 96 0.21 7.97 -5.48
N GLU A 97 -0.39 9.15 -5.29
CA GLU A 97 -0.16 9.95 -4.10
C GLU A 97 -0.65 9.17 -2.88
N MET A 98 0.23 9.02 -1.90
CA MET A 98 -0.11 8.50 -0.59
C MET A 98 0.17 9.58 0.45
N PRO A 99 -0.73 9.78 1.43
CA PRO A 99 -0.40 10.57 2.61
C PRO A 99 0.83 10.01 3.31
N GLY A 100 1.57 10.89 3.98
CA GLY A 100 2.74 10.54 4.78
C GLY A 100 3.99 10.14 4.00
N ASP A 101 5.10 10.01 4.73
CA ASP A 101 6.32 9.44 4.19
C ASP A 101 6.17 7.92 4.02
N ARG A 102 6.19 7.44 2.77
CA ARG A 102 6.03 6.02 2.41
C ARG A 102 7.05 5.15 3.14
N ARG A 103 8.29 5.62 3.32
CA ARG A 103 9.32 4.86 4.01
C ARG A 103 9.05 4.78 5.51
N GLY A 104 8.74 5.90 6.16
CA GLY A 104 8.33 5.95 7.57
C GLY A 104 7.16 5.02 7.86
N LEU A 105 6.15 4.99 6.98
CA LEU A 105 5.01 4.08 7.09
C LEU A 105 5.45 2.61 7.05
N LEU A 106 6.25 2.22 6.06
CA LEU A 106 6.74 0.83 5.93
C LEU A 106 7.56 0.39 7.15
N LEU A 107 8.43 1.27 7.66
CA LEU A 107 9.21 1.01 8.89
C LEU A 107 8.30 0.84 10.11
N ALA A 108 7.28 1.68 10.24
CA ALA A 108 6.31 1.60 11.32
C ALA A 108 5.51 0.29 11.27
N LEU A 109 5.06 -0.13 10.09
CA LEU A 109 4.33 -1.39 9.93
C LEU A 109 5.21 -2.60 10.23
N LEU A 110 6.47 -2.61 9.76
CA LEU A 110 7.40 -3.69 10.06
C LEU A 110 7.66 -3.82 11.57
N GLU A 111 7.88 -2.69 12.25
CA GLU A 111 8.04 -2.64 13.70
C GLU A 111 6.77 -3.10 14.42
N GLY A 112 5.62 -2.59 13.99
CA GLY A 112 4.31 -2.89 14.56
C GLY A 112 3.94 -4.36 14.42
N SER A 113 4.03 -4.95 13.23
CA SER A 113 3.75 -6.37 13.00
C SER A 113 4.64 -7.31 13.82
N ARG A 114 5.85 -6.86 14.22
CA ARG A 114 6.73 -7.63 15.10
C ARG A 114 6.34 -7.52 16.57
N ARG A 115 5.84 -6.36 17.02
CA ARG A 115 5.60 -6.07 18.44
C ARG A 115 4.15 -6.25 18.87
N ASP A 116 3.21 -6.13 17.95
CA ASP A 116 1.77 -6.19 18.20
C ASP A 116 1.12 -7.32 17.39
N PRO A 117 0.77 -8.44 18.06
CA PRO A 117 0.05 -9.53 17.43
C PRO A 117 -1.32 -9.14 16.86
N GLU A 118 -1.98 -8.10 17.41
CA GLU A 118 -3.27 -7.63 16.90
C GLU A 118 -3.10 -7.00 15.52
N LEU A 119 -2.14 -6.08 15.37
CA LEU A 119 -1.79 -5.52 14.07
C LEU A 119 -1.38 -6.61 13.07
N ALA A 120 -0.52 -7.55 13.48
CA ALA A 120 -0.09 -8.64 12.59
C ALA A 120 -1.29 -9.44 12.06
N ARG A 121 -2.20 -9.84 12.95
CA ARG A 121 -3.42 -10.58 12.58
C ARG A 121 -4.31 -9.76 11.64
N LEU A 122 -4.58 -8.50 11.96
CA LEU A 122 -5.43 -7.64 11.14
C LEU A 122 -4.82 -7.38 9.75
N MET A 123 -3.50 -7.23 9.65
CA MET A 123 -2.81 -7.10 8.38
C MET A 123 -2.93 -8.37 7.53
N THR A 124 -2.72 -9.55 8.13
CA THR A 124 -2.90 -10.84 7.44
C THR A 124 -4.34 -11.02 6.95
N GLU A 125 -5.31 -10.68 7.79
CA GLU A 125 -6.72 -10.71 7.39
C GLU A 125 -6.98 -9.74 6.24
N GLN A 126 -6.49 -8.51 6.31
CA GLN A 126 -6.70 -7.53 5.25
C GLN A 126 -6.06 -7.93 3.92
N LEU A 127 -4.87 -8.55 3.96
CA LEU A 127 -4.22 -9.10 2.77
C LEU A 127 -4.98 -10.31 2.20
N GLY A 128 -5.64 -11.10 3.06
CA GLY A 128 -6.46 -12.24 2.65
C GLY A 128 -7.88 -11.90 2.21
N GLN A 129 -8.43 -10.75 2.63
CA GLN A 129 -9.76 -10.27 2.26
C GLN A 129 -9.76 -9.63 0.86
N GLY A 130 -9.78 -10.48 -0.17
CA GLY A 130 -10.68 -10.36 -1.34
C GLY A 130 -10.82 -9.04 -2.10
N GLY A 131 -9.86 -8.12 -2.06
CA GLY A 131 -9.73 -7.13 -3.14
C GLY A 131 -9.35 -7.87 -4.42
N THR A 132 -9.82 -7.40 -5.58
CA THR A 132 -9.24 -7.78 -6.86
C THR A 132 -7.73 -7.58 -6.75
N ASN A 133 -6.96 -8.67 -6.82
CA ASN A 133 -5.51 -8.58 -6.87
C ASN A 133 -5.16 -8.33 -8.34
N PRO A 134 -4.86 -7.08 -8.73
CA PRO A 134 -4.62 -6.77 -10.14
C PRO A 134 -3.46 -7.55 -10.73
N MET A 135 -2.48 -7.94 -9.91
CA MET A 135 -1.38 -8.79 -10.36
C MET A 135 -1.85 -10.21 -10.67
N ALA A 136 -2.77 -10.76 -9.87
CA ALA A 136 -3.35 -12.08 -10.14
C ALA A 136 -4.14 -12.07 -11.46
N GLU A 137 -4.94 -11.03 -11.70
CA GLU A 137 -5.66 -10.85 -12.97
C GLU A 137 -4.71 -10.71 -14.17
N VAL A 138 -3.62 -9.96 -14.01
CA VAL A 138 -2.57 -9.83 -15.05
C VAL A 138 -1.91 -11.18 -15.34
N LEU A 139 -1.65 -12.00 -14.32
CA LEU A 139 -1.09 -13.34 -14.49
C LEU A 139 -2.08 -14.31 -15.16
N ASP A 140 -3.36 -14.25 -14.79
CA ASP A 140 -4.40 -15.06 -15.44
C ASP A 140 -4.55 -14.70 -16.92
N ALA A 141 -4.53 -13.41 -17.25
CA ALA A 141 -4.59 -12.93 -18.62
C ALA A 141 -3.34 -13.36 -19.43
N ALA A 142 -2.14 -13.22 -18.85
CA ALA A 142 -0.89 -13.67 -19.48
C ALA A 142 -0.86 -15.18 -19.71
N LYS A 143 -1.40 -15.96 -18.76
CA LYS A 143 -1.55 -17.41 -18.88
C LYS A 143 -2.53 -17.78 -20.00
N ALA A 144 -3.65 -17.08 -20.11
CA ALA A 144 -4.63 -17.30 -21.18
C ALA A 144 -4.04 -16.98 -22.57
N ARG A 145 -3.11 -16.01 -22.65
CA ARG A 145 -2.37 -15.66 -23.88
C ARG A 145 -1.20 -16.61 -24.19
N GLY A 146 -0.82 -17.49 -23.26
CA GLY A 146 0.31 -18.41 -23.43
C GLY A 146 1.69 -17.73 -23.36
N GLU A 147 1.78 -16.57 -22.68
CA GLU A 147 3.02 -15.79 -22.56
C GLU A 147 3.97 -16.33 -21.49
N LEU A 148 3.44 -17.08 -20.52
CA LEU A 148 4.20 -17.54 -19.36
C LEU A 148 4.85 -18.91 -19.64
N PRO A 149 6.17 -19.07 -19.41
CA PRO A 149 6.83 -20.35 -19.56
C PRO A 149 6.24 -21.46 -18.67
N PRO A 150 6.28 -22.72 -19.11
CA PRO A 150 5.84 -23.84 -18.28
C PRO A 150 6.73 -23.98 -17.04
N GLY A 151 6.11 -24.23 -15.88
CA GLY A 151 6.82 -24.46 -14.63
C GLY A 151 7.24 -23.20 -13.86
N VAL A 152 6.86 -22.00 -14.35
CA VAL A 152 7.02 -20.78 -13.58
C VAL A 152 6.08 -20.79 -12.38
N ASP A 153 6.63 -20.47 -11.22
CA ASP A 153 5.87 -20.25 -9.99
C ASP A 153 5.17 -18.88 -10.08
N LEU A 154 3.86 -18.91 -10.29
CA LEU A 154 3.05 -17.70 -10.48
C LEU A 154 2.90 -16.89 -9.19
N GLU A 155 2.97 -17.54 -8.03
CA GLU A 155 2.87 -16.88 -6.73
C GLU A 155 4.14 -16.05 -6.49
N LEU A 156 5.32 -16.65 -6.67
CA LEU A 156 6.59 -15.93 -6.60
C LEU A 156 6.70 -14.83 -7.68
N LEU A 157 6.21 -15.10 -8.89
CA LEU A 157 6.22 -14.11 -9.97
C LEU A 157 5.34 -12.90 -9.64
N ALA A 158 4.20 -13.11 -8.96
CA ALA A 158 3.32 -12.03 -8.50
C ALA A 158 3.99 -11.15 -7.42
N GLU A 159 4.74 -11.76 -6.50
CA GLU A 159 5.34 -11.08 -5.36
C GLU A 159 6.63 -10.32 -5.68
N LEU A 160 7.38 -10.80 -6.68
CA LEU A 160 8.73 -10.32 -6.97
C LEU A 160 8.82 -8.80 -7.26
N PRO A 161 7.97 -8.20 -8.11
CA PRO A 161 8.07 -6.76 -8.41
C PRO A 161 7.86 -5.89 -7.16
N LEU A 162 6.85 -6.23 -6.35
CA LEU A 162 6.54 -5.50 -5.12
C LEU A 162 7.66 -5.66 -4.08
N SER A 163 8.24 -6.86 -3.96
CA SER A 163 9.34 -7.14 -3.04
C SER A 163 10.59 -6.30 -3.35
N LEU A 164 10.95 -6.18 -4.65
CA LEU A 164 12.06 -5.34 -5.09
C LEU A 164 11.78 -3.84 -4.83
N ALA A 165 10.56 -3.41 -5.10
CA ALA A 165 10.12 -2.04 -4.85
C ALA A 165 10.18 -1.67 -3.36
N ILE A 166 9.60 -2.51 -2.48
CA ILE A 166 9.66 -2.34 -1.03
C ILE A 166 11.11 -2.30 -0.54
N THR A 167 11.96 -3.20 -1.04
CA THR A 167 13.39 -3.23 -0.68
C THR A 167 14.10 -1.92 -1.03
N ASN A 168 13.80 -1.34 -2.21
CA ASN A 168 14.39 -0.08 -2.65
C ASN A 168 14.00 1.10 -1.74
N VAL A 169 12.71 1.20 -1.41
CA VAL A 169 12.20 2.25 -0.50
C VAL A 169 12.75 2.06 0.92
N LEU A 170 12.71 0.83 1.44
CA LEU A 170 12.99 0.56 2.84
C LEU A 170 14.48 0.68 3.17
N PHE A 171 15.34 0.04 2.38
CA PHE A 171 16.76 -0.13 2.69
C PHE A 171 17.69 0.80 1.93
N LYS A 172 17.31 1.25 0.73
CA LYS A 172 18.14 2.16 -0.06
C LYS A 172 17.75 3.62 0.10
N ASP A 173 16.62 3.89 0.74
CA ASP A 173 16.06 5.24 0.90
C ASP A 173 15.94 5.96 -0.45
N GLN A 174 15.62 5.19 -1.49
CA GLN A 174 15.48 5.68 -2.85
C GLN A 174 14.01 5.67 -3.25
N PRO A 175 13.51 6.76 -3.86
CA PRO A 175 12.19 6.75 -4.43
C PRO A 175 12.11 5.70 -5.52
N LEU A 176 10.90 5.25 -5.77
CA LEU A 176 10.65 4.38 -6.89
C LEU A 176 10.60 5.26 -8.13
N THR A 177 11.31 4.86 -9.17
CA THR A 177 11.45 5.62 -10.41
C THR A 177 10.94 4.79 -11.57
N GLU A 178 10.55 5.45 -12.67
CA GLU A 178 10.25 4.75 -13.91
C GLU A 178 11.46 3.90 -14.38
N ASP A 179 12.68 4.42 -14.22
CA ASP A 179 13.91 3.66 -14.49
C ASP A 179 14.01 2.35 -13.70
N LEU A 180 13.58 2.32 -12.42
CA LEU A 180 13.56 1.10 -11.65
C LEU A 180 12.51 0.12 -12.17
N VAL A 181 11.34 0.63 -12.58
CA VAL A 181 10.29 -0.19 -13.21
C VAL A 181 10.81 -0.82 -14.48
N ASP A 182 11.43 -0.04 -15.37
CA ASP A 182 11.97 -0.55 -16.63
C ASP A 182 13.12 -1.54 -16.38
N ARG A 183 13.98 -1.32 -15.38
CA ARG A 183 15.00 -2.30 -14.98
C ARG A 183 14.42 -3.61 -14.45
N ILE A 184 13.32 -3.57 -13.71
CA ILE A 184 12.63 -4.78 -13.22
C ILE A 184 11.99 -5.50 -14.42
N VAL A 185 11.29 -4.78 -15.29
CA VAL A 185 10.56 -5.38 -16.41
C VAL A 185 11.51 -5.89 -17.49
N ASP A 186 12.38 -5.03 -18.02
CA ASP A 186 13.25 -5.35 -19.16
C ASP A 186 14.56 -6.05 -18.74
N GLY A 187 15.08 -5.72 -17.56
CA GLY A 187 16.35 -6.26 -17.06
C GLY A 187 16.23 -7.56 -16.26
N LEU A 188 15.03 -7.91 -15.77
CA LEU A 188 14.82 -9.08 -14.93
C LEU A 188 13.67 -9.97 -15.44
N LEU A 189 12.45 -9.45 -15.56
CA LEU A 189 11.30 -10.27 -15.93
C LEU A 189 11.36 -10.76 -17.38
N ALA A 190 11.67 -9.87 -18.33
CA ALA A 190 11.80 -10.21 -19.75
C ALA A 190 12.81 -11.36 -19.99
N PRO A 191 14.07 -11.29 -19.53
CA PRO A 191 15.02 -12.38 -19.71
C PRO A 191 14.64 -13.66 -18.96
N LEU A 192 14.11 -13.53 -17.74
CA LEU A 192 13.71 -14.69 -16.92
C LEU A 192 12.56 -15.48 -17.56
N LEU A 193 11.64 -14.79 -18.22
CA LEU A 193 10.50 -15.39 -18.89
C LEU A 193 10.79 -15.75 -20.37
N GLY A 194 11.97 -15.39 -20.90
CA GLY A 194 12.27 -15.52 -22.32
C GLY A 194 11.35 -14.66 -23.20
N ILE A 195 10.78 -13.58 -22.63
CA ILE A 195 9.87 -12.65 -23.32
C ILE A 195 10.71 -11.45 -23.76
N GLY A 196 11.14 -11.45 -25.02
CA GLY A 196 11.94 -10.40 -25.62
C GLY A 196 12.55 -10.88 -26.92
N ASP A 197 12.64 -10.00 -27.92
CA ASP A 197 13.29 -10.31 -29.20
C ASP A 197 14.74 -10.72 -28.89
N HIS A 198 15.07 -12.00 -29.06
CA HIS A 198 16.45 -12.44 -29.18
C HIS A 198 17.02 -11.83 -30.45
N ARG A 199 17.41 -10.56 -30.40
CA ARG A 199 18.39 -10.04 -31.35
C ARG A 199 19.76 -10.33 -30.77
N GLU A 200 20.35 -11.36 -31.37
CA GLU A 200 21.78 -11.62 -31.59
C GLU A 200 22.77 -10.64 -30.96
#